data_AF-Q4DVA7-F1
#
_entry.id   AF-Q4DVA7-F1
#
_cell.length_a   1.000
_cell.length_b   1.000
_cell.length_c   1.000
_cell.angle_alpha   90.00
_cell.angle_beta   90.00
_cell.angle_gamma   90.00
#
_symmetry.space_group_name_H-M   'P 1'
#
loop_
_entity.id
_entity.type
_entity.pdbx_description
1 polymer ?
#
loop_
_entity_poly.entity_id
_entity_poly.type
_entity_poly.pdbx_seq_one_letter_code
_entity_poly.pdbx_strand_id
1 'polypeptide(L)'
;MTANLIGLWLQRMEHVRLHTLGVAFMIGEERRHDTVALWVLRGRGMPTIVRDVEDTELFDWEEVKDFAAQRERMTDCVCWRGACWSGRGVPVRD
;
A
#
# COMPACT_ATOMS: atom_id res chain seq x y z
N MET A 1 -17.24 -3.22 0.79
CA MET A 1 -17.06 -3.29 -0.68
C MET A 1 -15.65 -2.91 -1.10
N THR A 2 -15.06 -1.87 -0.50
CA THR A 2 -13.69 -1.42 -0.81
C THR A 2 -12.65 -2.54 -0.75
N ALA A 3 -12.74 -3.47 0.22
CA ALA A 3 -11.79 -4.59 0.31
C ALA A 3 -11.80 -5.46 -0.96
N ASN A 4 -12.97 -5.62 -1.59
CA ASN A 4 -13.09 -6.32 -2.85
C ASN A 4 -12.45 -5.54 -4.01
N LEU A 5 -12.53 -4.21 -4.01
CA LEU A 5 -11.87 -3.37 -5.03
C LEU A 5 -10.34 -3.51 -4.94
N ILE A 6 -9.79 -3.46 -3.72
CA ILE A 6 -8.36 -3.71 -3.51
C ILE A 6 -8.00 -5.14 -3.94
N GLY A 7 -8.83 -6.13 -3.61
CA GLY A 7 -8.63 -7.52 -4.03
C GLY A 7 -8.62 -7.71 -5.55
N LEU A 8 -9.54 -7.04 -6.27
CA LEU A 8 -9.58 -7.07 -7.74
C LEU A 8 -8.34 -6.41 -8.36
N TRP A 9 -7.88 -5.29 -7.80
CA TRP A 9 -6.62 -4.67 -8.24
C TRP A 9 -5.42 -5.59 -7.97
N LEU A 10 -5.36 -6.25 -6.81
CA LEU A 10 -4.32 -7.24 -6.50
C LEU A 10 -4.34 -8.43 -7.47
N GLN A 11 -5.51 -8.86 -7.94
CA GLN A 11 -5.61 -9.89 -8.99
C GLN A 11 -5.01 -9.43 -10.32
N ARG A 12 -5.21 -8.17 -10.72
CA ARG A 12 -4.56 -7.60 -11.92
C ARG A 12 -3.03 -7.53 -11.73
N MET A 13 -2.57 -7.27 -10.50
CA MET A 13 -1.16 -7.28 -10.12
C MET A 13 -0.52 -8.68 -10.04
N GLU A 14 -1.27 -9.79 -10.18
CA GLU A 14 -0.70 -11.13 -9.95
C GLU A 14 0.50 -11.43 -10.87
N HIS A 15 0.46 -10.97 -12.12
CA HIS A 15 1.56 -11.13 -13.07
C HIS A 15 2.83 -10.33 -12.71
N VAL A 16 2.73 -9.31 -11.86
CA VAL A 16 3.88 -8.52 -11.37
C VAL A 16 4.42 -8.98 -10.02
N ARG A 17 3.71 -9.89 -9.33
CA ARG A 17 4.02 -10.34 -7.97
C ARG A 17 5.40 -11.01 -7.82
N LEU A 18 6.01 -11.46 -8.91
CA LEU A 18 7.39 -11.96 -8.92
C LEU A 18 8.44 -10.84 -8.73
N HIS A 19 8.05 -9.58 -8.87
CA HIS A 19 8.91 -8.41 -8.82
C HIS A 19 8.45 -7.36 -7.79
N THR A 20 7.31 -7.61 -7.15
CA THR A 20 6.69 -6.70 -6.19
C THR A 20 6.22 -7.46 -4.96
N LEU A 21 6.37 -6.83 -3.80
CA LEU A 21 5.82 -7.29 -2.54
C LEU A 21 5.25 -6.10 -1.81
N GLY A 22 4.08 -6.23 -1.18
CA GLY A 22 3.52 -5.13 -0.42
C GLY A 22 2.49 -5.57 0.59
N VAL A 23 2.15 -4.62 1.46
CA VAL A 23 1.05 -4.71 2.42
C VAL A 23 0.12 -3.54 2.18
N ALA A 24 -1.19 -3.78 2.17
CA ALA A 24 -2.20 -2.76 2.01
C ALA A 24 -3.22 -2.87 3.15
N PHE A 25 -3.52 -1.74 3.77
CA PHE A 25 -4.46 -1.58 4.87
C PHE A 25 -5.65 -0.78 4.42
N MET A 26 -6.82 -1.25 4.85
CA MET A 26 -8.02 -0.45 4.85
C MET A 26 -8.20 0.15 6.23
N ILE A 27 -8.17 1.47 6.29
CA ILE A 27 -8.44 2.23 7.50
C ILE A 27 -9.77 2.97 7.34
N GLY A 28 -10.58 3.01 8.39
CA GLY A 28 -11.84 3.75 8.37
C GLY A 28 -13.05 2.96 8.81
N GLU A 29 -14.10 3.73 9.05
CA GLU A 29 -15.43 3.23 9.37
C GLU A 29 -16.34 3.29 8.14
N GLU A 30 -17.50 2.62 8.23
CA GLU A 30 -18.39 2.21 7.14
C GLU A 30 -18.68 3.23 6.03
N ARG A 31 -18.57 4.53 6.30
CA ARG A 31 -18.85 5.59 5.32
C ARG A 31 -17.63 6.10 4.56
N ARG A 32 -16.42 5.99 5.11
CA ARG A 32 -15.22 6.54 4.48
C ARG A 32 -14.02 5.67 4.83
N HIS A 33 -13.45 5.06 3.80
CA HIS A 33 -12.30 4.18 3.91
C HIS A 33 -11.14 4.85 3.19
N ASP A 34 -9.99 4.94 3.86
CA ASP A 34 -8.72 5.25 3.24
C ASP A 34 -7.92 3.95 3.05
N THR A 35 -7.10 3.94 2.01
CA THR A 35 -6.19 2.84 1.75
C THR A 35 -4.76 3.32 1.99
N VAL A 36 -4.02 2.59 2.81
CA VAL A 36 -2.60 2.87 3.06
C VAL A 36 -1.83 1.63 2.71
N ALA A 37 -0.84 1.75 1.83
CA ALA A 37 -0.04 0.62 1.41
C ALA A 37 1.46 0.94 1.47
N LEU A 38 2.25 -0.10 1.71
CA LEU A 38 3.69 -0.09 1.58
C LEU A 38 4.08 -1.17 0.57
N TRP A 39 4.86 -0.78 -0.44
CA TRP A 39 5.30 -1.66 -1.51
C TRP A 39 6.82 -1.63 -1.64
N VAL A 40 7.39 -2.80 -1.92
CA VAL A 40 8.77 -3.04 -2.32
C VAL A 40 8.73 -3.47 -3.78
N LEU A 41 9.31 -2.63 -4.64
CA LEU A 41 9.37 -2.85 -6.08
C LEU A 41 10.82 -3.08 -6.48
N ARG A 42 11.06 -4.05 -7.35
CA ARG A 42 12.42 -4.32 -7.85
C ARG A 42 12.86 -3.23 -8.82
N GLY A 43 13.95 -2.53 -8.49
CA GLY A 43 14.57 -1.53 -9.36
C GLY A 43 14.64 -0.15 -8.72
N ARG A 44 14.79 0.89 -9.55
CA ARG A 44 14.70 2.30 -9.14
C ARG A 44 13.44 2.91 -9.74
N GLY A 45 12.64 3.58 -8.91
CA GLY A 45 11.34 4.12 -9.31
C GLY A 45 10.29 3.04 -9.59
N MET A 46 9.16 3.48 -10.14
CA MET A 46 8.02 2.61 -10.46
C MET A 46 8.29 1.82 -11.76
N PRO A 47 8.35 0.47 -11.72
CA PRO A 47 8.54 -0.35 -12.93
C PRO A 47 7.39 -0.18 -13.93
N THR A 48 7.68 -0.18 -15.23
CA THR A 48 6.67 -0.05 -16.29
C THR A 48 5.58 -1.12 -16.18
N ILE A 49 5.96 -2.37 -15.88
CA ILE A 49 5.01 -3.47 -15.73
C ILE A 49 3.97 -3.23 -14.62
N VAL A 50 4.32 -2.44 -13.59
CA VAL A 50 3.39 -2.04 -12.53
C VAL A 50 2.53 -0.86 -12.98
N ARG A 51 3.13 0.11 -13.71
CA ARG A 51 2.39 1.26 -14.26
C ARG A 51 1.33 0.86 -15.27
N ASP A 52 1.57 -0.21 -16.01
CA ASP A 52 0.64 -0.71 -17.03
C ASP A 52 -0.52 -1.51 -16.44
N VAL A 53 -0.51 -1.79 -15.13
CA VAL A 53 -1.67 -2.37 -14.44
C VAL A 53 -2.74 -1.31 -14.28
N GLU A 54 -3.93 -1.57 -14.82
CA GLU A 54 -5.08 -0.67 -14.71
C GLU A 54 -5.37 -0.26 -13.25
N ASP A 55 -5.83 0.98 -13.09
CA ASP A 55 -6.19 1.62 -11.82
C ASP A 55 -5.00 1.90 -10.88
N THR A 56 -3.76 1.60 -11.29
CA THR A 56 -2.56 1.92 -10.50
C THR A 56 -2.35 3.42 -10.33
N GLU A 57 -2.81 4.21 -11.30
CA GLU A 57 -2.81 5.68 -11.29
C GLU A 57 -3.79 6.29 -10.27
N LEU A 58 -4.72 5.51 -9.72
CA LEU A 58 -5.66 5.98 -8.71
C LEU A 58 -5.03 6.08 -7.31
N PHE A 59 -3.82 5.55 -7.12
CA PHE A 59 -3.08 5.64 -5.86
C PHE A 59 -2.03 6.74 -5.90
N ASP A 60 -1.86 7.44 -4.78
CA ASP A 60 -0.76 8.38 -4.58
C ASP A 60 0.51 7.61 -4.20
N TRP A 61 1.47 7.54 -5.12
CA TRP A 61 2.74 6.86 -4.92
C TRP A 61 3.83 7.82 -4.47
N GLU A 62 4.49 7.48 -3.36
CA GLU A 62 5.66 8.20 -2.85
C GLU A 62 6.83 7.23 -2.70
N GLU A 63 7.97 7.55 -3.33
CA GLU A 63 9.21 6.79 -3.16
C GLU A 63 9.86 7.13 -1.80
N VAL A 64 10.13 6.10 -1.00
CA VAL A 64 10.86 6.26 0.27
C VAL A 64 12.33 6.55 -0.02
N LYS A 65 12.75 7.81 0.13
CA LYS A 65 14.15 8.24 -0.09
C LYS A 65 15.07 7.93 1.11
N ASP A 66 14.58 8.11 2.33
CA ASP A 66 15.33 7.86 3.57
C ASP A 66 14.74 6.67 4.33
N PHE A 67 15.31 5.49 4.08
CA PHE A 67 14.89 4.26 4.74
C PHE A 67 15.19 4.26 6.23
N ALA A 68 16.23 4.94 6.68
CA ALA A 68 16.60 4.97 8.08
C ALA A 68 15.59 5.78 8.88
N ALA A 69 15.20 6.95 8.37
CA ALA A 69 14.19 7.80 8.99
C ALA A 69 12.79 7.17 8.98
N GLN A 70 12.44 6.37 7.95
CA GLN A 70 11.12 5.74 7.83
C GLN A 70 11.04 4.32 8.40
N ARG A 71 12.15 3.77 8.92
CA ARG A 71 12.25 2.36 9.35
C ARG A 71 11.17 1.97 10.37
N GLU A 72 10.93 2.81 11.37
CA GLU A 72 9.95 2.54 12.42
C GLU A 72 8.53 2.48 11.83
N ARG A 73 8.15 3.48 11.03
CA ARG A 73 6.86 3.52 10.32
C ARG A 73 6.68 2.31 9.41
N MET A 74 7.70 1.93 8.63
CA MET A 74 7.65 0.74 7.78
C MET A 74 7.51 -0.55 8.59
N THR A 75 8.25 -0.65 9.69
CA THR A 75 8.16 -1.80 10.61
C THR A 75 6.75 -1.91 11.17
N ASP A 76 6.16 -0.79 11.56
CA ASP A 76 4.80 -0.75 12.06
C ASP A 76 3.77 -1.11 10.99
N CYS A 77 3.95 -0.67 9.73
CA CYS A 77 3.10 -1.13 8.63
C CYS A 77 3.19 -2.66 8.48
N VAL A 78 4.39 -3.24 8.49
CA VAL A 78 4.57 -4.69 8.29
C VAL A 78 4.09 -5.50 9.48
N CYS A 79 4.25 -5.00 10.70
CA CYS A 79 3.81 -5.65 11.95
C CYS A 79 2.37 -5.31 12.35
N TRP A 80 1.63 -4.58 11.50
CA TRP A 80 0.25 -4.14 11.74
C TRP A 80 0.10 -3.32 13.03
N ARG A 81 1.12 -2.52 13.35
CA ARG A 81 1.12 -1.61 14.49
C ARG A 81 0.63 -0.23 14.04
N GLY A 82 -0.19 0.39 14.88
CA GLY A 82 -0.99 1.59 14.57
C GLY A 82 -0.25 2.80 14.01
N ALA A 83 1.08 2.91 14.16
CA ALA A 83 1.78 4.14 13.80
C ALA A 83 1.87 4.37 12.28
N CYS A 84 1.75 3.33 11.46
CA CYS A 84 1.76 3.46 10.01
C CYS A 84 0.66 4.40 9.47
N TRP A 85 -0.48 4.45 10.18
CA TRP A 85 -1.67 5.24 9.83
C TRP A 85 -2.14 6.20 10.94
N SER A 86 -1.49 6.22 12.11
CA SER A 86 -1.90 7.04 13.25
C SER A 86 -1.97 8.54 12.93
N GLY A 87 -1.10 9.03 12.05
CA GLY A 87 -1.11 10.41 11.57
C GLY A 87 -2.37 10.82 10.78
N ARG A 88 -3.20 9.86 10.37
CA ARG A 88 -4.47 10.12 9.66
C ARG A 88 -5.70 10.11 10.57
N GLY A 89 -5.55 9.73 11.84
CA GLY A 89 -6.65 9.73 12.81
C GLY A 89 -7.74 8.68 12.56
N VAL A 90 -7.38 7.56 11.92
CA VAL A 90 -8.36 6.53 11.52
C VAL A 90 -7.94 5.14 12.01
N PRO A 91 -8.80 4.39 12.72
CA PRO A 91 -8.47 3.04 13.20
C PRO A 91 -8.39 2.02 12.04
N VAL A 92 -7.54 1.00 12.22
CA VAL A 92 -7.53 -0.20 11.36
C VAL A 92 -8.65 -1.12 11.81
N ARG A 93 -9.35 -1.67 10.82
CA ARG A 93 -10.35 -2.71 11.04
C ARG A 93 -9.65 -4.07 10.97
N ASP A 94 -9.88 -4.89 11.99
CA ASP A 94 -9.44 -6.30 12.04
C ASP A 94 -10.14 -7.16 10.97
#